data_AF-A0A1Q4FMS9-F1
#
_entry.id   AF-A0A1Q4FMS9-F1
#
_cell.length_a   1.000
_cell.length_b   1.000
_cell.length_c   1.000
_cell.angle_alpha   90.00
_cell.angle_beta   90.00
_cell.angle_gamma   90.00
#
_symmetry.space_group_name_H-M   'P 1'
#
loop_
_entity.id
_entity.type
_entity.pdbx_description
1 polymer ?
#
loop_
_entity_poly.entity_id
_entity_poly.type
_entity_poly.pdbx_seq_one_letter_code
_entity_poly.pdbx_strand_id
1 'polypeptide(L)'
;MNVADLDAGIPYYSTLFATEPAVRKPDYAKWLPEDPRVDFAISATGRAPGVDHPGLQADSAEALAEFGQRLQPADAAAVAEPGPLCCHAQSDKFWSRDPQGIRREAFRTYGDATTYCAPDTDRATMP
;
A
#
# COMPACT_ATOMS: atom_id res chain seq x y z
N MET A 1 12.94 -2.41 5.89
CA MET A 1 11.98 -1.80 6.84
C MET A 1 12.29 -2.34 8.22
N ASN A 2 12.27 -1.50 9.25
CA ASN A 2 12.37 -1.95 10.64
C ASN A 2 10.99 -1.91 11.29
N VAL A 3 10.76 -2.79 12.27
CA VAL A 3 9.56 -2.79 13.09
C VAL A 3 9.95 -2.69 14.57
N ALA A 4 9.11 -2.04 15.37
CA ALA A 4 9.27 -1.97 16.82
C ALA A 4 9.03 -3.32 17.51
N ASP A 5 8.13 -4.14 16.95
CA ASP A 5 7.73 -5.45 17.48
C ASP A 5 7.46 -6.42 16.32
N LEU A 6 8.21 -7.53 16.28
CA LEU A 6 8.06 -8.57 15.26
C LEU A 6 6.83 -9.42 15.47
N ASP A 7 6.44 -9.70 16.72
CA ASP A 7 5.29 -10.54 17.00
C ASP A 7 3.98 -9.79 16.72
N ALA A 8 3.98 -8.46 16.82
CA ALA A 8 2.89 -7.62 16.31
C ALA A 8 2.92 -7.50 14.78
N GLY A 9 4.11 -7.40 14.18
CA GLY A 9 4.29 -7.21 12.73
C GLY A 9 3.96 -8.44 11.90
N ILE A 10 4.41 -9.63 12.32
CA ILE A 10 4.27 -10.87 11.54
C ILE A 10 2.81 -11.17 11.19
N PRO A 11 1.83 -11.14 12.13
CA PRO A 11 0.43 -11.39 11.79
C PRO A 11 -0.09 -10.44 10.70
N TYR A 12 0.22 -9.14 10.83
CA TYR A 12 -0.20 -8.14 9.84
C TYR A 12 0.39 -8.42 8.45
N TYR A 13 1.71 -8.65 8.35
CA TYR A 13 2.36 -8.89 7.06
C TYR A 13 1.99 -10.25 6.46
N SER A 14 1.75 -11.27 7.29
CA SER A 14 1.24 -12.56 6.83
C SER A 14 -0.19 -12.44 6.28
N THR A 15 -1.04 -11.61 6.89
CA THR A 15 -2.37 -11.28 6.34
C THR A 15 -2.27 -10.48 5.05
N LEU A 16 -1.40 -9.46 5.00
CA LEU A 16 -1.17 -8.62 3.82
C LEU A 16 -0.72 -9.44 2.62
N PHE A 17 0.27 -10.32 2.80
CA PHE A 17 0.82 -11.15 1.73
C PHE A 17 0.09 -12.49 1.53
N ALA A 18 -0.92 -12.79 2.36
CA ALA A 18 -1.62 -14.07 2.41
C ALA A 18 -0.67 -15.29 2.46
N THR A 19 0.48 -15.14 3.12
CA THR A 19 1.49 -16.19 3.25
C THR A 19 2.37 -15.97 4.47
N GLU A 20 2.85 -17.05 5.07
CA GLU A 20 3.77 -16.98 6.21
C GLU A 20 5.20 -16.57 5.78
N PRO A 21 6.05 -16.09 6.70
CA PRO A 21 7.43 -15.77 6.39
C PRO A 21 8.20 -17.00 5.88
N ALA A 22 8.88 -16.87 4.75
CA ALA A 22 9.84 -17.85 4.24
C ALA A 22 11.06 -18.01 5.16
N VAL A 23 11.40 -16.96 5.94
CA VAL A 23 12.42 -17.02 6.99
C VAL A 23 11.88 -16.34 8.24
N ARG A 24 11.99 -17.01 9.39
CA ARG A 24 11.71 -16.44 10.72
C ARG A 24 12.89 -16.69 11.67
N LYS A 25 13.28 -15.65 12.40
CA LYS A 25 14.31 -15.59 13.45
C LYS A 25 13.79 -14.70 14.58
N PRO A 26 14.42 -14.71 15.78
CA PRO A 26 13.97 -13.90 16.90
C PRO A 26 13.94 -12.39 16.62
N ASP A 27 14.78 -11.92 15.70
CA ASP A 27 14.98 -10.52 15.34
C ASP A 27 14.71 -10.24 13.84
N TYR A 28 14.15 -11.21 13.10
CA TYR A 28 13.99 -11.09 11.66
C TYR A 28 12.88 -11.97 11.08
N ALA A 29 12.10 -11.40 10.17
CA ALA A 29 11.16 -12.14 9.33
C ALA A 29 11.28 -11.68 7.86
N LYS A 30 11.14 -12.64 6.93
CA LYS A 30 11.20 -12.38 5.48
C LYS A 30 10.11 -13.13 4.77
N TRP A 31 9.41 -12.44 3.88
CA TRP A 31 8.47 -13.00 2.92
C TRP A 31 9.06 -12.93 1.51
N LEU A 32 8.62 -13.84 0.65
CA LEU A 32 8.94 -13.87 -0.77
C LEU A 32 7.63 -14.11 -1.55
N PRO A 33 6.68 -13.16 -1.52
CA PRO A 33 5.42 -13.33 -2.22
C PRO A 33 5.65 -13.32 -3.73
N GLU A 34 4.95 -14.21 -4.45
CA GLU A 34 4.93 -14.21 -5.93
C GLU A 34 3.83 -13.26 -6.46
N ASP A 35 2.77 -13.07 -5.68
CA ASP A 35 1.63 -12.19 -5.92
C ASP A 35 1.11 -11.69 -4.55
N PRO A 36 0.96 -10.36 -4.30
CA PRO A 36 1.12 -9.24 -5.24
C PRO A 36 2.58 -8.92 -5.55
N ARG A 37 2.81 -8.30 -6.70
CA ARG A 37 4.11 -7.71 -7.04
C ARG A 37 4.32 -6.42 -6.25
N VAL A 38 5.55 -6.22 -5.79
CA VAL A 38 5.98 -4.93 -5.26
C VAL A 38 6.24 -3.99 -6.43
N ASP A 39 5.57 -2.84 -6.44
CA ASP A 39 5.84 -1.76 -7.39
C ASP A 39 6.91 -0.80 -6.82
N PHE A 40 7.89 -0.45 -7.65
CA PHE A 40 9.01 0.41 -7.31
C PHE A 40 9.09 1.58 -8.28
N ALA A 41 8.85 2.78 -7.76
CA ALA A 41 8.94 4.03 -8.50
C ALA A 41 9.80 5.04 -7.74
N ILE A 42 10.47 5.93 -8.48
CA ILE A 42 11.16 7.10 -7.94
C ILE A 42 10.55 8.36 -8.56
N SER A 43 10.48 9.44 -7.79
CA SER A 43 9.93 10.72 -8.26
C SER A 43 10.76 11.90 -7.76
N ALA A 44 10.87 12.94 -8.59
CA ALA A 44 11.57 14.18 -8.26
C ALA A 44 10.54 15.31 -8.03
N THR A 45 9.79 15.22 -6.93
CA THR A 45 8.64 16.12 -6.63
C THR A 45 9.00 17.32 -5.77
N GLY A 46 10.29 17.51 -5.45
CA GLY A 46 10.76 18.54 -4.52
C GLY A 46 10.55 18.18 -3.04
N ARG A 47 10.00 17.00 -2.73
CA ARG A 47 9.94 16.45 -1.37
C ARG A 47 11.32 15.99 -0.90
N ALA A 48 11.48 15.85 0.42
CA ALA A 48 12.72 15.35 0.99
C ALA A 48 13.02 13.92 0.48
N PRO A 49 14.28 13.61 0.08
CA PRO A 49 14.65 12.27 -0.33
C PRO A 49 14.39 11.24 0.78
N GLY A 50 13.82 10.09 0.42
CA GLY A 50 13.49 9.02 1.36
C GLY A 50 12.65 7.92 0.72
N VAL A 51 12.28 6.92 1.51
CA VAL A 51 11.29 5.90 1.12
C VAL A 51 9.93 6.37 1.62
N ASP A 52 9.00 6.66 0.70
CA ASP A 52 7.63 7.04 1.04
C ASP A 52 6.84 5.82 1.53
N HIS A 53 6.43 4.95 0.61
CA HIS A 53 5.81 3.66 0.91
C HIS A 53 5.98 2.70 -0.27
N PRO A 54 6.37 1.43 -0.04
CA PRO A 54 6.28 0.41 -1.07
C PRO A 54 4.81 0.13 -1.38
N GLY A 55 4.45 0.15 -2.65
CA GLY A 55 3.12 -0.18 -3.12
C GLY A 55 3.01 -1.63 -3.58
N LEU A 56 1.84 -2.23 -3.41
CA LEU A 56 1.53 -3.58 -3.88
C LEU A 56 0.57 -3.51 -5.07
N GLN A 57 1.02 -3.93 -6.25
CA GLN A 57 0.19 -3.97 -7.44
C GLN A 57 -0.65 -5.25 -7.45
N ALA A 58 -1.96 -5.08 -7.55
CA ALA A 58 -2.94 -6.14 -7.79
C ALA A 58 -3.20 -6.26 -9.31
N ASP A 59 -3.29 -7.49 -9.82
CA ASP A 59 -3.49 -7.72 -11.26
C ASP A 59 -4.95 -7.51 -11.70
N SER A 60 -5.92 -7.52 -10.77
CA SER A 60 -7.34 -7.34 -11.06
C SER A 60 -8.10 -6.58 -9.96
N ALA A 61 -9.34 -6.17 -10.24
CA ALA A 61 -10.19 -5.54 -9.22
C ALA A 61 -10.57 -6.53 -8.12
N GLU A 62 -10.76 -7.79 -8.49
CA GLU A 62 -11.03 -8.88 -7.56
C GLU A 62 -9.84 -9.09 -6.62
N ALA A 63 -8.62 -9.14 -7.15
CA ALA A 63 -7.41 -9.22 -6.34
C ALA A 63 -7.26 -8.02 -5.40
N LEU A 64 -7.56 -6.80 -5.87
CA LEU A 64 -7.56 -5.60 -5.01
C LEU A 64 -8.63 -5.68 -3.90
N ALA A 65 -9.82 -6.17 -4.23
CA ALA A 65 -10.89 -6.38 -3.26
C ALA A 65 -10.51 -7.43 -2.21
N GLU A 66 -9.80 -8.50 -2.61
CA GLU A 66 -9.28 -9.51 -1.69
C GLU A 66 -8.26 -8.92 -0.70
N PHE A 67 -7.36 -8.02 -1.13
CA PHE A 67 -6.50 -7.29 -0.18
C PHE A 67 -7.32 -6.55 0.86
N GLY A 68 -8.36 -5.85 0.39
CA GLY A 68 -9.27 -5.12 1.26
C GLY A 68 -9.93 -6.03 2.28
N GLN A 69 -10.51 -7.15 1.84
CA GLN A 69 -11.19 -8.09 2.73
C GLN A 69 -10.26 -8.73 3.77
N ARG A 70 -9.03 -9.08 3.39
CA ARG A 70 -8.03 -9.67 4.30
C ARG A 70 -7.66 -8.71 5.44
N LEU A 71 -7.63 -7.39 5.16
CA LEU A 71 -7.16 -6.36 6.10
C LEU A 71 -8.29 -5.60 6.81
N GLN A 72 -9.56 -5.84 6.46
CA GLN A 72 -10.73 -5.33 7.20
C GLN A 72 -10.71 -5.61 8.71
N PRO A 73 -10.23 -6.77 9.21
CA PRO A 73 -10.12 -7.00 10.65
C PRO A 73 -9.03 -6.17 11.36
N ALA A 74 -8.14 -5.52 10.61
CA ALA A 74 -6.92 -4.86 11.12
C ALA A 74 -7.01 -3.32 11.22
N ASP A 75 -8.21 -2.78 11.42
CA ASP A 75 -8.41 -1.32 11.62
C ASP A 75 -7.98 -0.47 10.40
N ALA A 76 -8.25 -0.99 9.21
CA ALA A 76 -8.06 -0.27 7.96
C ALA A 76 -9.24 0.69 7.73
N ALA A 77 -9.00 1.98 7.91
CA ALA A 77 -9.79 3.01 7.22
C ALA A 77 -9.60 2.81 5.71
N ALA A 78 -10.40 1.89 5.15
CA ALA A 78 -10.49 1.59 3.74
C ALA A 78 -11.10 2.81 3.04
N VAL A 79 -10.26 3.80 2.74
CA VAL A 79 -10.64 4.84 1.80
C VAL A 79 -10.34 4.25 0.43
N ALA A 80 -11.36 3.61 -0.15
CA ALA A 80 -11.40 3.48 -1.60
C ALA A 80 -11.38 4.90 -2.14
N GLU A 81 -10.28 5.28 -2.79
CA GLU A 81 -10.18 6.56 -3.50
C GLU A 81 -10.41 6.24 -4.98
N PRO A 82 -11.66 6.27 -5.46
CA PRO A 82 -11.94 6.20 -6.89
C PRO A 82 -11.49 7.51 -7.53
N GLY A 83 -10.36 7.48 -8.23
CA GLY A 83 -9.76 8.69 -8.82
C GLY A 83 -8.82 8.34 -9.97
N PRO A 84 -9.09 8.76 -11.22
CA PRO A 84 -8.40 8.26 -12.40
C PRO A 84 -7.00 8.82 -12.65
N LEU A 85 -6.42 9.67 -11.79
CA LEU A 85 -5.09 10.23 -12.08
C LEU A 85 -4.27 10.39 -10.80
N CYS A 86 -3.37 9.45 -10.54
CA CYS A 86 -2.25 9.70 -9.65
C CYS A 86 -1.01 9.03 -10.24
N CYS A 87 0.12 9.75 -10.28
CA CYS A 87 1.39 9.24 -10.81
C CYS A 87 1.37 8.75 -12.28
N HIS A 88 0.70 9.45 -13.19
CA HIS A 88 0.57 9.03 -14.60
C HIS A 88 -0.19 7.71 -14.80
N ALA A 89 -1.05 7.32 -13.86
CA ALA A 89 -1.83 6.10 -13.96
C ALA A 89 -3.28 6.30 -13.51
N GLN A 90 -4.18 5.57 -14.16
CA GLN A 90 -5.52 5.27 -13.64
C GLN A 90 -5.40 4.08 -12.70
N SER A 91 -5.71 4.29 -11.41
CA SER A 91 -5.58 3.25 -10.40
C SER A 91 -6.71 3.26 -9.38
N ASP A 92 -7.18 2.09 -9.00
CA ASP A 92 -7.96 1.90 -7.78
C ASP A 92 -7.00 1.61 -6.63
N LYS A 93 -7.26 2.16 -5.44
CA LYS A 93 -6.35 2.06 -4.29
C LYS A 93 -7.05 1.56 -3.04
N PHE A 94 -6.32 0.77 -2.27
CA PHE A 94 -6.65 0.34 -0.92
C PHE A 94 -5.52 0.75 0.02
N TRP A 95 -5.90 1.36 1.15
CA TRP A 95 -4.97 1.79 2.18
C TRP A 95 -5.21 1.02 3.47
N SER A 96 -4.11 0.62 4.12
CA SER A 96 -4.13 0.10 5.49
C SER A 96 -3.00 0.72 6.30
N ARG A 97 -2.99 0.47 7.62
CA ARG A 97 -1.90 0.86 8.49
C ARG A 97 -1.30 -0.38 9.13
N ASP A 98 0.02 -0.45 9.17
CA ASP A 98 0.68 -1.47 9.95
C ASP A 98 0.57 -1.16 11.47
N PRO A 99 0.97 -2.09 12.36
CA PRO A 99 0.90 -1.88 13.81
C PRO A 99 1.68 -0.66 14.33
N GLN A 100 2.55 -0.07 13.51
CA GLN A 100 3.32 1.13 13.84
C GLN A 100 2.66 2.41 13.30
N GLY A 101 1.47 2.29 12.69
CA GLY A 101 0.70 3.39 12.11
C GLY A 101 1.16 3.80 10.71
N ILE A 102 2.14 3.11 10.11
CA ILE A 102 2.68 3.46 8.80
C ILE A 102 1.70 2.98 7.73
N ARG A 103 1.34 3.88 6.79
CA ARG A 103 0.43 3.55 5.69
C ARG A 103 1.05 2.53 4.73
N ARG A 104 0.23 1.60 4.27
CA ARG A 104 0.52 0.63 3.22
C ARG A 104 -0.51 0.79 2.12
N GLU A 105 -0.03 0.79 0.88
CA GLU A 105 -0.84 0.98 -0.32
C GLU A 105 -0.87 -0.34 -1.10
N ALA A 106 -2.06 -0.82 -1.42
CA ALA A 106 -2.29 -1.77 -2.49
C ALA A 106 -3.08 -1.05 -3.58
N PHE A 107 -2.77 -1.29 -4.84
CA PHE A 107 -3.46 -0.62 -5.94
C PHE A 107 -3.54 -1.50 -7.17
N ARG A 108 -4.46 -1.16 -8.06
CA ARG A 108 -4.55 -1.76 -9.39
C ARG A 108 -4.45 -0.65 -10.42
N THR A 109 -3.33 -0.56 -11.13
CA THR A 109 -3.23 0.26 -12.34
C THR A 109 -3.89 -0.43 -13.53
N TYR A 110 -4.71 0.30 -14.28
CA TYR A 110 -5.43 -0.21 -15.48
C TYR A 110 -5.36 0.73 -16.69
N GLY A 111 -4.55 1.78 -16.63
CA GLY A 111 -4.30 2.66 -17.77
C GLY A 111 -3.26 3.72 -17.44
N ASP A 112 -2.67 4.31 -18.48
CA ASP A 112 -1.75 5.44 -18.36
C ASP A 112 -2.53 6.76 -18.29
N ALA A 113 -1.97 7.73 -17.59
CA ALA A 113 -2.47 9.08 -17.48
C ALA A 113 -1.39 10.08 -17.90
N THR A 114 -1.73 11.07 -18.72
CA THR A 114 -0.75 12.02 -19.28
C THR A 114 -0.23 13.05 -18.27
N THR A 115 -0.80 13.11 -17.07
CA THR A 115 -0.58 14.18 -16.10
C THR A 115 -0.28 13.61 -14.72
N TYR A 116 0.79 14.10 -14.08
CA TYR A 116 1.04 13.88 -12.65
C TYR A 116 0.03 14.71 -11.85
N CYS A 117 -0.67 14.11 -10.89
CA CYS A 117 -1.78 14.79 -10.20
C CYS A 117 -1.33 16.09 -9.51
N ALA A 118 -2.16 17.13 -9.61
CA ALA A 118 -1.99 18.38 -8.87
C ALA A 118 -2.25 18.13 -7.37
N PRO A 119 -1.60 18.88 -6.46
CA PRO A 119 -1.85 18.74 -5.03
C PRO A 119 -3.31 19.03 -4.72
N ASP A 120 -3.91 18.17 -3.89
CA ASP A 120 -5.27 18.31 -3.38
C ASP A 120 -5.37 19.60 -2.54
N THR A 121 -5.82 20.70 -3.16
CA THR A 121 -6.00 22.00 -2.49
C THR A 121 -7.41 22.20 -1.94
N ASP A 122 -8.30 21.21 -1.97
CA ASP A 122 -9.69 21.41 -1.54
C ASP A 122 -10.10 20.56 -0.34
N ARG A 123 -9.43 20.81 0.79
CA ARG A 123 -9.93 20.43 2.13
C ARG A 123 -9.97 21.60 3.11
N ALA A 124 -10.02 22.81 2.57
CA ALA A 124 -10.04 24.03 3.37
C ALA A 124 -11.15 25.00 2.97
N THR A 125 -12.27 24.59 2.38
CA THR A 125 -13.49 25.41 2.43
C THR A 125 -14.77 24.59 2.19
N MET A 126 -15.41 24.13 3.26
CA MET A 126 -16.88 24.08 3.30
C MET A 126 -17.35 24.60 4.66
N PRO A 127 -18.43 25.41 4.69
CA PRO A 127 -18.89 26.18 5.86
C PRO A 127 -19.48 25.32 6.99
#